data_AF-A0A1E4B721-F1
#
_entry.id   AF-A0A1E4B721-F1
#
_cell.length_a   1.000
_cell.length_b   1.000
_cell.length_c   1.000
_cell.angle_alpha   90.00
_cell.angle_beta   90.00
_cell.angle_gamma   90.00
#
_symmetry.space_group_name_H-M   'P 1'
#
loop_
_entity.id
_entity.type
_entity.pdbx_description
1 polymer ?
#
loop_
_entity_poly.entity_id
_entity_poly.type
_entity_poly.pdbx_seq_one_letter_code
_entity_poly.pdbx_strand_id
1 'polypeptide(L)'
;MSPTRPTGAEALVAPLYLVAFLLVATPAMDFATSIVPIRAGSMEWRFASVGLLSGFLLTPLLGMALATGVAHFAGHPRFLRILAILNLLVSITLLVVLVFFLLDVVQLQGGVQEEAKPAFATAALKALVKHATFIIALAFLAWRGIGMSRRSSRDAKRTTASIIVGG
;
A
#
# COMPACT_ATOMS: atom_id res chain seq x y z
N MET A 1 -33.81 14.90 -15.02
CA MET A 1 -33.38 13.54 -14.66
C MET A 1 -33.34 13.45 -13.15
N SER A 2 -34.27 12.72 -12.54
CA SER A 2 -34.27 12.45 -11.09
C SER A 2 -33.15 11.44 -10.78
N PRO A 3 -32.25 11.71 -9.82
CA PRO A 3 -31.20 10.76 -9.44
C PRO A 3 -31.86 9.52 -8.84
N THR A 4 -31.85 8.41 -9.58
CA THR A 4 -32.26 7.10 -9.08
C THR A 4 -31.32 6.68 -7.97
N ARG A 5 -31.85 6.46 -6.76
CA ARG A 5 -31.07 5.94 -5.63
C ARG A 5 -30.51 4.55 -5.99
N PRO A 6 -29.24 4.24 -5.71
CA PRO A 6 -28.70 2.90 -5.92
C PRO A 6 -29.42 1.91 -4.98
N THR A 7 -30.05 0.89 -5.54
CA THR A 7 -30.84 -0.12 -4.79
C THR A 7 -30.14 -1.47 -4.65
N GLY A 8 -28.95 -1.63 -5.27
CA GLY A 8 -28.19 -2.89 -5.30
C GLY A 8 -26.77 -2.78 -4.74
N ALA A 9 -25.88 -3.67 -5.20
CA ALA A 9 -24.47 -3.73 -4.77
C ALA A 9 -23.71 -2.40 -4.95
N GLU A 10 -24.16 -1.54 -5.86
CA GLU A 10 -23.62 -0.19 -6.07
C GLU A 10 -23.72 0.70 -4.83
N ALA A 11 -24.73 0.48 -3.97
CA ALA A 11 -24.89 1.21 -2.71
C ALA A 11 -23.72 0.95 -1.74
N LEU A 12 -22.97 -0.15 -1.92
CA LEU A 12 -21.82 -0.49 -1.08
C LEU A 12 -20.51 0.18 -1.53
N VAL A 13 -20.44 0.78 -2.71
CA VAL A 13 -19.20 1.35 -3.24
C VAL A 13 -18.65 2.46 -2.33
N ALA A 14 -19.50 3.43 -1.96
CA ALA A 14 -19.10 4.54 -1.10
C ALA A 14 -18.64 4.09 0.31
N PRO A 15 -19.40 3.27 1.07
CA PRO A 15 -18.95 2.82 2.39
C PRO A 15 -17.69 1.94 2.30
N LEU A 16 -17.51 1.13 1.26
CA LEU A 16 -16.29 0.32 1.10
C LEU A 16 -15.06 1.20 0.82
N TYR A 17 -15.19 2.32 0.10
CA TYR A 17 -14.09 3.28 0.00
C TYR A 17 -13.77 3.94 1.33
N LEU A 18 -14.77 4.28 2.13
CA LEU A 18 -14.55 4.83 3.47
C LEU A 18 -13.81 3.81 4.36
N VAL A 19 -14.22 2.54 4.34
CA VAL A 19 -13.51 1.46 5.05
C VAL A 19 -12.08 1.32 4.56
N ALA A 20 -11.87 1.29 3.24
CA ALA A 20 -10.54 1.22 2.66
C ALA A 20 -9.65 2.40 3.09
N PHE A 21 -10.21 3.61 3.12
CA PHE A 21 -9.53 4.80 3.61
C PHE A 21 -9.14 4.67 5.09
N LEU A 22 -10.06 4.25 5.96
CA LEU A 22 -9.80 4.07 7.38
C LEU A 22 -8.73 3.00 7.65
N LEU A 23 -8.75 1.90 6.89
CA LEU A 23 -7.74 0.84 6.98
C LEU A 23 -6.32 1.33 6.61
N VAL A 24 -6.20 2.39 5.83
CA VAL A 24 -4.89 3.00 5.49
C VAL A 24 -4.56 4.13 6.46
N ALA A 25 -5.49 5.05 6.70
CA ALA A 25 -5.26 6.30 7.40
C ALA A 25 -4.95 6.08 8.90
N THR A 26 -5.71 5.23 9.59
CA THR A 26 -5.53 4.99 11.03
C THR A 26 -4.13 4.46 11.36
N PRO A 27 -3.67 3.32 10.81
CA PRO A 27 -2.32 2.81 11.10
C PRO A 27 -1.20 3.73 10.61
N ALA A 28 -1.44 4.55 9.56
CA ALA A 28 -0.46 5.53 9.12
C ALA A 28 -0.29 6.67 10.15
N MET A 29 -1.38 7.14 10.75
CA MET A 29 -1.34 8.13 11.84
C MET A 29 -0.72 7.54 13.12
N ASP A 30 -1.09 6.30 13.48
CA ASP A 30 -0.51 5.61 14.63
C ASP A 30 1.00 5.42 14.46
N PHE A 31 1.45 5.02 13.26
CA PHE A 31 2.87 4.94 12.94
C PHE A 31 3.55 6.32 13.08
N ALA A 32 3.01 7.35 12.45
CA ALA A 32 3.58 8.69 12.47
C ALA A 32 3.73 9.27 13.88
N THR A 33 2.75 9.00 14.75
CA THR A 33 2.78 9.45 16.15
C THR A 33 3.73 8.61 17.02
N SER A 34 3.91 7.32 16.70
CA SER A 34 4.78 6.41 17.45
C SER A 34 6.28 6.67 17.30
N ILE A 35 6.69 7.34 16.22
CA ILE A 35 8.11 7.62 15.91
C ILE A 35 8.61 8.98 16.42
N VAL A 36 7.75 9.73 17.13
CA VAL A 36 8.09 11.04 17.71
C VAL A 36 8.78 10.85 19.08
N PRO A 37 9.86 11.59 19.40
CA PRO A 37 10.53 12.61 18.58
C PRO A 37 11.39 12.01 17.46
N ILE A 38 11.37 12.64 16.28
CA ILE A 38 12.13 12.18 15.11
C ILE A 38 13.63 12.35 15.37
N ARG A 39 14.38 11.24 15.39
CA ARG A 39 15.83 11.20 15.60
C ARG A 39 16.54 10.52 14.42
N ALA A 40 16.35 11.04 13.21
CA ALA A 40 16.89 10.45 11.98
C ALA A 40 18.43 10.29 11.95
N GLY A 41 19.15 11.06 12.78
CA GLY A 41 20.61 10.93 12.96
C GLY A 41 21.04 9.75 13.84
N SER A 42 20.15 9.18 14.66
CA SER A 42 20.47 8.01 15.50
C SER A 42 20.13 6.71 14.77
N MET A 43 21.09 5.78 14.72
CA MET A 43 20.91 4.49 14.06
C MET A 43 19.84 3.65 14.76
N GLU A 44 19.77 3.76 16.08
CA GLU A 44 18.80 3.06 16.94
C GLU A 44 17.37 3.46 16.59
N TRP A 45 17.11 4.76 16.38
CA TRP A 45 15.79 5.24 16.00
C TRP A 45 15.39 4.75 14.61
N ARG A 46 16.32 4.76 13.64
CA ARG A 46 16.03 4.27 12.28
C ARG A 46 15.69 2.77 12.31
N PHE A 47 16.51 1.97 12.98
CA PHE A 47 16.28 0.53 13.14
C PHE A 47 14.95 0.24 13.82
N ALA A 48 14.68 0.90 14.96
CA ALA A 48 13.44 0.73 15.71
C ALA A 48 12.22 1.16 14.89
N SER A 49 12.29 2.30 14.19
CA SER A 49 11.19 2.83 13.39
C SER A 49 10.86 1.94 12.20
N VAL A 50 11.85 1.39 11.50
CA VAL A 50 11.61 0.43 10.40
C VAL A 50 11.06 -0.89 10.94
N GLY A 51 11.60 -1.39 12.05
CA GLY A 51 11.07 -2.56 12.74
C GLY A 51 9.58 -2.38 13.10
N LEU A 52 9.25 -1.22 13.66
CA LEU A 52 7.89 -0.83 14.02
C LEU A 52 7.00 -0.71 12.77
N LEU A 53 7.46 -0.02 11.72
CA LEU A 53 6.73 0.12 10.44
C LEU A 53 6.26 -1.24 9.90
N SER A 54 7.11 -2.27 9.99
CA SER A 54 6.76 -3.63 9.54
C SER A 54 5.49 -4.20 10.21
N GLY A 55 5.17 -3.76 11.43
CA GLY A 55 3.96 -4.13 12.16
C GLY A 55 2.70 -3.42 11.67
N PHE A 56 2.84 -2.23 11.08
CA PHE A 56 1.71 -1.41 10.64
C PHE A 56 1.32 -1.63 9.17
N LEU A 57 2.15 -2.29 8.36
CA LEU A 57 1.93 -2.39 6.91
C LEU A 57 0.78 -3.32 6.46
N LEU A 58 0.36 -4.28 7.28
CA LEU A 58 -0.67 -5.25 6.87
C LEU A 58 -2.04 -4.60 6.62
N THR A 59 -2.47 -3.73 7.54
CA THR A 59 -3.78 -3.07 7.46
C THR A 59 -3.88 -2.10 6.28
N PRO A 60 -2.88 -1.22 6.01
CA PRO A 60 -2.83 -0.42 4.80
C PRO A 60 -2.82 -1.24 3.52
N LEU A 61 -2.08 -2.35 3.47
CA LEU A 61 -2.10 -3.23 2.29
C LEU A 61 -3.51 -3.74 2.01
N LEU A 62 -4.24 -4.17 3.05
CA LEU A 62 -5.63 -4.59 2.93
C LEU A 62 -6.54 -3.44 2.45
N GLY A 63 -6.38 -2.24 3.00
CA GLY A 63 -7.11 -1.05 2.55
C GLY A 63 -6.85 -0.72 1.08
N MET A 64 -5.60 -0.78 0.62
CA MET A 64 -5.24 -0.54 -0.79
C MET A 64 -5.79 -1.63 -1.72
N ALA A 65 -5.75 -2.90 -1.29
CA ALA A 65 -6.35 -4.00 -2.03
C ALA A 65 -7.88 -3.85 -2.16
N LEU A 66 -8.55 -3.50 -1.05
CA LEU A 66 -9.99 -3.22 -1.03
C LEU A 66 -10.35 -2.06 -1.95
N ALA A 67 -9.67 -0.92 -1.84
CA ALA A 67 -9.90 0.24 -2.70
C ALA A 67 -9.73 -0.12 -4.19
N THR A 68 -8.72 -0.94 -4.51
CA THR A 68 -8.46 -1.39 -5.88
C THR A 68 -9.58 -2.29 -6.39
N GLY A 69 -10.05 -3.24 -5.56
CA GLY A 69 -11.17 -4.12 -5.89
C GLY A 69 -12.48 -3.35 -6.10
N VAL A 70 -12.79 -2.41 -5.21
CA VAL A 70 -13.98 -1.54 -5.32
C VAL A 70 -13.90 -0.65 -6.56
N ALA A 71 -12.73 -0.07 -6.86
CA ALA A 71 -12.53 0.72 -8.07
C ALA A 71 -12.69 -0.08 -9.36
N HIS A 72 -12.26 -1.35 -9.34
CA HIS A 72 -12.50 -2.25 -10.45
C HIS A 72 -13.98 -2.58 -10.61
N PHE A 73 -14.64 -2.95 -9.51
CA PHE A 73 -16.06 -3.32 -9.48
C PHE A 73 -16.97 -2.16 -9.91
N ALA A 74 -16.71 -0.94 -9.41
CA ALA A 74 -17.46 0.27 -9.76
C ALA A 74 -17.13 0.83 -11.15
N GLY A 75 -16.20 0.22 -11.90
CA GLY A 75 -15.82 0.69 -13.23
C GLY A 75 -15.18 2.09 -13.21
N HIS A 76 -14.34 2.39 -12.21
CA HIS A 76 -13.67 3.69 -12.05
C HIS A 76 -12.21 3.65 -12.59
N PRO A 77 -11.96 3.66 -13.92
CA PRO A 77 -10.62 3.41 -14.48
C PRO A 77 -9.59 4.48 -14.08
N ARG A 78 -10.02 5.74 -13.93
CA ARG A 78 -9.14 6.83 -13.49
C ARG A 78 -8.67 6.60 -12.06
N PHE A 79 -9.59 6.24 -11.16
CA PHE A 79 -9.25 5.98 -9.77
C PHE A 79 -8.39 4.72 -9.62
N LEU A 80 -8.69 3.66 -10.38
CA LEU A 80 -7.86 2.45 -10.46
C LEU A 80 -6.42 2.76 -10.89
N ARG A 81 -6.23 3.68 -11.84
CA ARG A 81 -4.89 4.13 -12.27
C ARG A 81 -4.16 4.92 -11.18
N ILE A 82 -4.87 5.80 -10.46
CA ILE A 82 -4.31 6.55 -9.33
C ILE A 82 -3.84 5.58 -8.24
N LEU A 83 -4.69 4.63 -7.83
CA LEU A 83 -4.34 3.60 -6.84
C LEU A 83 -3.15 2.75 -7.28
N ALA A 84 -3.07 2.40 -8.56
CA ALA A 84 -1.95 1.63 -9.09
C ALA A 84 -0.62 2.43 -9.03
N ILE A 85 -0.65 3.73 -9.35
CA ILE A 85 0.52 4.61 -9.22
C ILE A 85 0.91 4.76 -7.75
N LEU A 86 -0.06 4.96 -6.85
CA LEU A 86 0.20 5.04 -5.41
C LEU A 86 0.86 3.76 -4.87
N ASN A 87 0.33 2.58 -5.22
CA ASN A 87 0.93 1.30 -4.84
C ASN A 87 2.36 1.15 -5.35
N LEU A 88 2.65 1.61 -6.57
CA LEU A 88 4.01 1.60 -7.13
C LEU A 88 4.95 2.53 -6.35
N LEU A 89 4.52 3.77 -6.06
CA LEU A 89 5.31 4.73 -5.30
C LEU A 89 5.61 4.25 -3.88
N VAL A 90 4.61 3.66 -3.20
CA VAL A 90 4.81 3.08 -1.86
C VAL A 90 5.75 1.88 -1.93
N SER A 91 5.61 1.00 -2.93
CA SER A 91 6.52 -0.14 -3.13
C SER A 91 7.98 0.32 -3.33
N ILE A 92 8.22 1.32 -4.17
CA ILE A 92 9.56 1.90 -4.39
C ILE A 92 10.08 2.55 -3.10
N THR A 93 9.24 3.28 -2.37
CA THR A 93 9.64 3.92 -1.11
C THR A 93 10.04 2.87 -0.07
N LEU A 94 9.26 1.81 0.09
CA LEU A 94 9.58 0.70 1.00
C LEU A 94 10.86 -0.03 0.59
N LEU A 95 11.13 -0.17 -0.72
CA LEU A 95 12.38 -0.75 -1.21
C LEU A 95 13.58 0.12 -0.79
N VAL A 96 13.49 1.44 -0.94
CA VAL A 96 14.55 2.37 -0.50
C VAL A 96 14.75 2.28 1.02
N VAL A 97 13.67 2.30 1.80
CA VAL A 97 13.71 2.13 3.27
C VAL A 97 14.38 0.80 3.65
N LEU A 98 14.06 -0.28 2.95
CA LEU A 98 14.63 -1.60 3.21
C LEU A 98 16.14 -1.64 2.95
N VAL A 99 16.62 -0.98 1.90
CA VAL A 99 18.06 -0.87 1.61
C VAL A 99 18.78 -0.13 2.74
N PHE A 100 18.26 1.03 3.19
CA PHE A 100 18.85 1.75 4.32
C PHE A 100 18.81 0.94 5.61
N PHE A 101 17.72 0.22 5.86
CA PHE A 101 17.61 -0.66 7.03
C PHE A 101 18.68 -1.75 7.04
N LEU A 102 18.99 -2.35 5.89
CA LEU A 102 20.06 -3.35 5.80
C LEU A 102 21.43 -2.75 6.13
N LEU A 103 21.70 -1.50 5.73
CA LEU A 103 22.91 -0.78 6.14
C LEU A 103 22.94 -0.56 7.65
N ASP A 104 21.81 -0.17 8.24
CA ASP A 104 21.69 0.02 9.69
C ASP A 104 21.92 -1.28 10.47
N VAL A 105 21.41 -2.41 9.97
CA VAL A 105 21.62 -3.74 10.55
C VAL A 105 23.11 -4.06 10.63
N VAL A 106 23.85 -3.84 9.54
CA VAL A 106 25.29 -4.11 9.46
C VAL A 106 26.07 -3.19 10.39
N GLN A 107 25.72 -1.90 10.45
CA GLN A 107 26.38 -0.91 11.31
C GLN A 107 26.13 -1.20 12.80
N LEU A 108 24.90 -1.56 13.18
CA LEU A 108 24.53 -1.81 14.57
C LEU A 108 25.06 -3.14 15.10
N GLN A 109 25.27 -4.14 14.24
CA GLN A 109 25.70 -5.47 14.66
C GLN A 109 27.00 -5.45 15.49
N GLY A 110 27.91 -4.51 15.23
CA GLY A 110 29.15 -4.34 15.99
C GLY A 110 28.99 -3.73 17.38
N GLY A 111 27.86 -3.05 17.65
CA GLY A 111 27.55 -2.42 18.94
C GLY A 111 26.59 -3.23 19.83
N VAL A 112 26.07 -4.36 19.34
CA VAL A 112 25.12 -5.20 20.08
C VAL A 112 25.88 -6.13 21.03
N GLN A 113 25.48 -6.12 22.32
CA GLN A 113 25.99 -7.05 23.33
C GLN A 113 25.86 -8.51 22.87
N GLU A 114 26.83 -9.36 23.18
CA GLU A 114 26.88 -10.75 22.71
C GLU A 114 25.58 -11.52 23.03
N GLU A 115 25.01 -11.27 24.20
CA GLU A 115 23.77 -11.89 24.68
C GLU A 115 22.53 -11.47 23.86
N ALA A 116 22.56 -10.28 23.25
CA ALA A 116 21.45 -9.71 22.49
C ALA A 116 21.53 -9.98 20.98
N LYS A 117 22.68 -10.47 20.47
CA LYS A 117 22.87 -10.74 19.02
C LYS A 117 21.82 -11.67 18.41
N PRO A 118 21.39 -12.78 19.05
CA PRO A 118 20.38 -13.67 18.47
C PRO A 118 19.00 -12.99 18.33
N ALA A 119 18.61 -12.20 19.34
CA ALA A 119 17.36 -11.46 19.34
C ALA A 119 17.38 -10.37 18.25
N PHE A 120 18.49 -9.64 18.13
CA PHE A 120 18.70 -8.63 17.09
C PHE A 120 18.60 -9.23 15.68
N ALA A 121 19.32 -10.33 15.41
CA ALA A 121 19.29 -11.00 14.11
C ALA A 121 17.88 -11.50 13.75
N THR A 122 17.16 -12.06 14.73
CA THR A 122 15.77 -12.52 14.53
C THR A 122 14.82 -11.35 14.24
N ALA A 123 14.96 -10.24 14.94
CA ALA A 123 14.17 -9.04 14.71
C ALA A 123 14.44 -8.44 13.32
N ALA A 124 15.71 -8.34 12.93
CA ALA A 124 16.12 -7.87 11.61
C ALA A 124 15.58 -8.75 10.48
N LEU A 125 15.68 -10.08 10.62
CA LEU A 125 15.16 -11.02 9.64
C LEU A 125 13.63 -10.93 9.51
N LYS A 126 12.91 -10.81 10.63
CA LYS A 126 11.45 -10.62 10.62
C LYS A 126 11.06 -9.34 9.89
N ALA A 127 11.75 -8.23 10.16
CA ALA A 127 11.49 -6.96 9.49
C ALA A 127 11.77 -7.09 7.98
N LEU A 128 12.89 -7.70 7.58
CA LEU A 128 13.27 -7.93 6.19
C LEU A 128 12.20 -8.72 5.43
N VAL A 129 11.79 -9.88 5.95
CA VAL A 129 10.79 -10.75 5.31
C VAL A 129 9.45 -10.04 5.15
N LYS A 130 9.01 -9.32 6.20
CA LYS A 130 7.76 -8.55 6.14
C LYS A 130 7.82 -7.50 5.04
N HIS A 131 8.83 -6.64 5.04
CA HIS A 131 8.96 -5.57 4.04
C HIS A 131 9.06 -6.13 2.62
N ALA A 132 9.87 -7.17 2.39
CA ALA A 132 9.98 -7.80 1.09
C ALA A 132 8.61 -8.31 0.58
N THR A 133 7.84 -8.97 1.45
CA THR A 133 6.49 -9.44 1.12
C THR A 133 5.56 -8.27 0.75
N PHE A 134 5.60 -7.17 1.51
CA PHE A 134 4.80 -5.97 1.21
C PHE A 134 5.20 -5.31 -0.11
N ILE A 135 6.49 -5.18 -0.37
CA ILE A 135 7.02 -4.62 -1.64
C ILE A 135 6.48 -5.42 -2.82
N ILE A 136 6.55 -6.76 -2.75
CA ILE A 136 6.06 -7.66 -3.80
C ILE A 136 4.54 -7.53 -3.98
N ALA A 137 3.77 -7.54 -2.88
CA ALA A 137 2.32 -7.42 -2.94
C ALA A 137 1.86 -6.10 -3.56
N LEU A 138 2.46 -4.98 -3.15
CA LEU A 138 2.16 -3.65 -3.68
C LEU A 138 2.58 -3.51 -5.15
N ALA A 139 3.76 -4.04 -5.52
CA ALA A 139 4.22 -4.05 -6.90
C ALA A 139 3.27 -4.88 -7.80
N PHE A 140 2.78 -6.02 -7.29
CA PHE A 140 1.82 -6.85 -8.00
C PHE A 140 0.47 -6.13 -8.18
N LEU A 141 -0.06 -5.51 -7.12
CA LEU A 141 -1.28 -4.70 -7.17
C LEU A 141 -1.14 -3.53 -8.17
N ALA A 142 0.00 -2.83 -8.16
CA ALA A 142 0.28 -1.76 -9.10
C ALA A 142 0.29 -2.27 -10.55
N TRP A 143 1.03 -3.35 -10.82
CA TRP A 143 1.12 -3.92 -12.17
C TRP A 143 -0.25 -4.38 -12.70
N ARG A 144 -1.01 -5.11 -11.87
CA ARG A 144 -2.36 -5.56 -12.23
C ARG A 144 -3.32 -4.38 -12.39
N GLY A 145 -3.27 -3.39 -11.50
CA GLY A 145 -4.10 -2.18 -11.56
C GLY A 145 -3.91 -1.37 -12.85
N ILE A 146 -2.66 -1.20 -13.29
CA ILE A 146 -2.37 -0.55 -14.58
C ILE A 146 -3.00 -1.33 -15.73
N GLY A 147 -2.87 -2.67 -15.73
CA GLY A 147 -3.49 -3.53 -16.73
C GLY A 147 -5.02 -3.42 -16.79
N MET A 148 -5.68 -3.45 -15.62
CA MET A 148 -7.14 -3.35 -15.50
C MET A 148 -7.67 -1.98 -15.97
N SER A 149 -6.98 -0.88 -15.62
CA SER A 149 -7.39 0.47 -16.03
C SER A 149 -7.37 0.68 -17.55
N ARG A 150 -6.40 0.04 -18.25
CA ARG A 150 -6.29 0.10 -19.71
C ARG A 150 -7.42 -0.64 -20.42
N ARG A 151 -7.86 -1.79 -19.89
CA ARG A 151 -8.97 -2.58 -20.46
C ARG A 151 -10.29 -1.86 -20.31
N SER A 152 -10.61 -1.40 -19.10
CA SER A 152 -11.85 -0.63 -18.83
C SER A 152 -11.98 0.63 -19.70
N SER A 153 -10.86 1.33 -19.96
CA SER A 153 -10.87 2.50 -20.86
C SER A 153 -11.13 2.15 -22.33
N ARG A 154 -10.78 0.94 -22.79
CA ARG A 154 -11.05 0.48 -24.16
C ARG A 154 -12.50 0.06 -24.33
N ASP A 155 -13.07 -0.63 -23.35
CA ASP A 155 -14.46 -1.09 -23.39
C ASP A 155 -15.43 0.09 -23.43
N ALA A 156 -15.18 1.14 -22.62
CA ALA A 156 -15.97 2.37 -22.65
C ALA A 156 -15.97 3.07 -24.03
N LYS A 157 -14.83 3.06 -24.74
CA LYS A 157 -14.73 3.62 -26.10
C LYS A 157 -15.50 2.78 -27.12
N ARG A 158 -15.47 1.45 -27.00
CA ARG A 158 -16.16 0.54 -27.93
C ARG A 158 -17.68 0.70 -27.88
N THR A 159 -18.25 0.83 -26.69
CA THR A 159 -19.71 1.06 -26.50
C THR A 159 -20.17 2.38 -27.12
N THR A 160 -19.34 3.42 -27.05
CA THR A 160 -19.67 4.72 -27.65
C THR A 160 -19.66 4.64 -29.19
N ALA A 161 -18.70 3.91 -29.77
CA ALA A 161 -18.60 3.74 -31.22
C ALA A 161 -19.77 2.94 -31.80
N SER A 162 -20.30 1.92 -31.10
CA SER A 162 -21.44 1.13 -31.59
C SER A 162 -22.75 1.91 -31.62
N ILE A 163 -22.93 2.89 -30.72
CA ILE A 163 -24.15 3.72 -30.69
C ILE A 163 -24.21 4.65 -31.92
N ILE A 164 -23.07 5.10 -32.45
CA ILE A 164 -23.02 6.03 -33.59
C ILE A 164 -23.29 5.32 -34.93
N VAL A 165 -23.00 4.03 -35.05
CA VAL A 165 -23.20 3.27 -36.30
C VAL A 165 -24.63 2.71 -36.42
N GLY A 166 -25.37 2.64 -35.31
CA GLY A 166 -26.71 2.04 -35.25
C GLY A 166 -27.88 3.03 -35.14
N GLY A 167 -27.63 4.33 -35.24
CA GLY A 167 -28.66 5.39 -35.22
C GLY A 167 -28.68 6.17 -36.51
#